data_AF-A0AAW1J5J2-F1
#
_entry.id   AF-A0AAW1J5J2-F1
#
_cell.length_a   1.000
_cell.length_b   1.000
_cell.length_c   1.000
_cell.angle_alpha   90.00
_cell.angle_beta   90.00
_cell.angle_gamma   90.00
#
_symmetry.space_group_name_H-M   'P 1'
#
loop_
_entity.id
_entity.type
_entity.pdbx_description
1 polymer ?
#
loop_
_entity_poly.entity_id
_entity_poly.type
_entity_poly.pdbx_seq_one_letter_code
_entity_poly.pdbx_strand_id
1 'polypeptide(L)'
;MEGRELNKFFTPTGAYLGLTGKRIYNPADALLVGLGTHYVPSGNLGSLKDTLLATTLYDIAVVLSNHSTQPESEPPLNQIVEELKKHKDSFDATVAGWAKESLEGLGKGALASSYRSNDSNLSKLSEVMKLEYRIAVRSSLRDDFVEGVRAVLVDKDQNPKWSPSNALFEPLEPRVEELKI
;
A
#
# COMPACT_ATOMS: atom_id res chain seq x y z
N MET A 1 2.10 6.16 -18.42
CA MET A 1 1.24 6.28 -17.22
C MET A 1 1.35 7.70 -16.70
N GLU A 2 0.31 8.51 -16.92
CA GLU A 2 0.21 9.89 -16.41
C GLU A 2 0.09 9.89 -14.88
N GLY A 3 0.60 10.93 -14.22
CA GLY A 3 0.66 11.05 -12.75
C GLY A 3 -0.69 11.00 -12.01
N ARG A 4 -1.83 10.92 -12.71
CA ARG A 4 -3.17 10.70 -12.12
C ARG A 4 -3.36 9.29 -11.54
N GLU A 5 -2.72 8.27 -12.11
CA GLU A 5 -2.84 6.88 -11.63
C GLU A 5 -2.04 6.67 -10.33
N LEU A 6 -0.86 7.29 -10.21
CA LEU A 6 -0.01 7.20 -9.01
C LEU A 6 -0.65 7.87 -7.79
N ASN A 7 -1.36 8.98 -7.96
CA ASN A 7 -2.01 9.71 -6.86
C ASN A 7 -3.15 8.92 -6.17
N LYS A 8 -3.71 7.87 -6.79
CA LYS A 8 -4.72 7.00 -6.17
C LYS A 8 -4.11 6.12 -5.05
N PHE A 9 -2.84 5.77 -5.18
CA PHE A 9 -2.11 4.97 -4.18
C PHE A 9 -1.64 5.77 -2.97
N PHE A 10 -1.58 7.10 -3.09
CA PHE A 10 -1.26 8.02 -1.98
C PHE A 10 -2.52 8.47 -1.22
N THR A 11 -3.48 7.56 -1.07
CA THR A 11 -4.65 7.78 -0.22
C THR A 11 -4.38 7.31 1.22
N PRO A 12 -5.11 7.86 2.21
CA PRO A 12 -5.19 7.32 3.56
C PRO A 12 -5.18 5.81 3.62
N THR A 13 -6.06 5.19 2.85
CA THR A 13 -6.23 3.75 2.86
C THR A 13 -4.98 3.01 2.37
N GLY A 14 -4.24 3.55 1.39
CA GLY A 14 -2.97 2.97 0.91
C GLY A 14 -1.88 2.96 1.99
N ALA A 15 -1.75 4.05 2.76
CA ALA A 15 -0.78 4.13 3.86
C ALA A 15 -1.11 3.16 4.99
N TYR A 16 -2.39 3.06 5.36
CA TYR A 16 -2.88 2.10 6.35
C TYR A 16 -2.54 0.66 5.96
N LEU A 17 -2.81 0.30 4.70
CA LEU A 17 -2.49 -1.03 4.18
C LEU A 17 -0.99 -1.30 4.18
N GLY A 18 -0.17 -0.31 3.80
CA GLY A 18 1.29 -0.42 3.81
C GLY A 18 1.90 -0.61 5.20
N LEU A 19 1.40 0.09 6.23
CA LEU A 19 1.91 -0.01 7.60
C LEU A 19 1.43 -1.26 8.34
N THR A 20 0.17 -1.65 8.13
CA THR A 20 -0.44 -2.77 8.87
C THR A 20 -0.24 -4.11 8.18
N GLY A 21 0.11 -4.11 6.89
CA GLY A 21 0.10 -5.32 6.06
C GLY A 21 -1.29 -5.96 5.97
N LYS A 22 -2.37 -5.22 6.28
CA LYS A 22 -3.73 -5.79 6.29
C LYS A 22 -4.09 -6.25 4.88
N ARG A 23 -4.55 -7.50 4.79
CA ARG A 23 -4.99 -8.11 3.53
C ARG A 23 -6.31 -7.52 3.06
N ILE A 24 -6.41 -7.27 1.75
CA ILE A 24 -7.66 -6.93 1.07
C ILE A 24 -8.32 -8.23 0.63
N TYR A 25 -9.51 -8.52 1.18
CA TYR A 25 -10.24 -9.75 0.90
C TYR A 25 -11.44 -9.56 -0.03
N ASN A 26 -11.95 -8.33 -0.12
CA ASN A 26 -13.17 -8.05 -0.86
C ASN A 26 -12.87 -7.14 -2.07
N PRO A 27 -13.63 -7.30 -3.18
CA PRO A 27 -13.45 -6.50 -4.37
C PRO A 27 -13.78 -5.02 -4.16
N ALA A 28 -14.67 -4.68 -3.22
CA ALA A 28 -15.04 -3.29 -2.94
C ALA A 28 -13.85 -2.47 -2.41
N ASP A 29 -13.09 -3.02 -1.46
CA ASP A 29 -11.86 -2.43 -0.95
C ASP A 29 -10.80 -2.32 -2.05
N ALA A 30 -10.67 -3.36 -2.90
CA ALA A 30 -9.71 -3.33 -4.01
C ALA A 30 -10.02 -2.23 -5.04
N LEU A 31 -11.29 -2.00 -5.36
CA LEU A 31 -11.74 -0.88 -6.19
C LEU A 31 -11.53 0.46 -5.48
N LEU A 32 -11.88 0.55 -4.19
CA LEU A 32 -11.76 1.77 -3.39
C LEU A 32 -10.31 2.28 -3.36
N VAL A 33 -9.34 1.39 -3.17
CA VAL A 33 -7.92 1.77 -3.09
C VAL A 33 -7.25 1.85 -4.47
N GLY A 34 -7.99 1.62 -5.54
CA GLY A 34 -7.48 1.72 -6.92
C GLY A 34 -6.58 0.56 -7.35
N LEU A 35 -6.58 -0.57 -6.64
CA LEU A 35 -5.89 -1.80 -7.06
C LEU A 35 -6.64 -2.55 -8.17
N GLY A 36 -7.96 -2.39 -8.23
CA GLY A 36 -8.80 -2.88 -9.32
C GLY A 36 -9.47 -1.72 -10.06
N THR A 37 -9.70 -1.89 -11.36
CA THR A 37 -10.47 -0.93 -12.18
C THR A 37 -11.89 -1.39 -12.44
N HIS A 38 -12.12 -2.70 -12.51
CA HIS A 38 -13.40 -3.34 -12.80
C HIS A 38 -13.58 -4.54 -11.86
N TYR A 39 -14.83 -4.90 -11.58
CA TYR A 39 -15.16 -6.10 -10.83
C TYR A 39 -16.03 -7.01 -11.68
N VAL A 40 -15.63 -8.28 -11.79
CA VAL A 40 -16.39 -9.31 -12.52
C VAL A 40 -16.54 -10.50 -11.58
N PRO A 41 -17.78 -10.98 -11.34
CA PRO A 41 -18.01 -12.18 -10.53
C PRO A 41 -17.26 -13.38 -11.10
N SER A 42 -16.70 -14.22 -10.23
CA SER A 42 -15.83 -15.34 -10.64
C SER A 42 -16.50 -16.30 -11.63
N GLY A 43 -17.81 -16.54 -11.50
CA GLY A 43 -18.59 -17.35 -12.43
C GLY A 43 -18.65 -16.80 -13.86
N ASN A 44 -18.41 -15.50 -14.04
CA ASN A 44 -18.49 -14.82 -15.34
C ASN A 44 -17.11 -14.64 -16.00
N LEU A 45 -16.01 -15.03 -15.34
CA LEU A 45 -14.65 -14.87 -15.88
C LEU A 45 -14.41 -15.71 -17.15
N GLY A 46 -15.07 -16.87 -17.28
CA GLY A 46 -15.00 -17.68 -18.50
C GLY A 46 -15.53 -16.93 -19.71
N SER A 47 -16.74 -16.37 -19.58
CA SER A 47 -17.36 -15.57 -20.64
C SER A 47 -16.54 -14.32 -20.97
N LEU A 48 -16.02 -13.60 -19.96
CA LEU A 48 -15.14 -12.46 -20.19
C LEU A 48 -13.90 -12.86 -21.02
N LYS A 49 -13.25 -13.97 -20.66
CA LYS A 49 -12.07 -14.47 -21.38
C LYS A 49 -12.41 -14.77 -22.84
N ASP A 50 -13.52 -15.46 -23.10
CA ASP A 50 -13.93 -15.81 -24.46
C ASP A 50 -14.21 -14.56 -25.30
N THR A 51 -14.90 -13.57 -24.73
CA THR A 51 -15.13 -12.27 -25.39
C THR A 51 -13.81 -11.55 -25.68
N LEU A 52 -12.88 -11.50 -24.72
CA LEU A 52 -11.58 -10.85 -24.91
C LEU A 52 -10.74 -11.50 -26.02
N LEU A 53 -10.78 -12.83 -26.13
CA LEU A 53 -10.08 -13.57 -27.19
C LEU A 53 -10.67 -13.33 -28.58
N ALA A 54 -11.96 -13.05 -28.66
CA ALA A 54 -12.66 -12.76 -29.92
C ALA A 54 -12.58 -11.27 -30.33
N THR A 55 -12.03 -10.40 -29.49
CA THR A 55 -12.09 -8.94 -29.65
C THR A 55 -10.76 -8.35 -30.13
N THR A 56 -10.81 -7.23 -30.86
CA THR A 56 -9.61 -6.47 -31.25
C THR A 56 -9.14 -5.55 -30.12
N LEU A 57 -7.84 -5.19 -30.10
CA LEU A 57 -7.24 -4.41 -28.99
C LEU A 57 -7.92 -3.05 -28.72
N TYR A 58 -8.67 -2.49 -29.68
CA TYR A 58 -9.33 -1.19 -29.55
C TYR A 58 -10.60 -1.23 -28.68
N ASP A 59 -11.22 -2.40 -28.50
CA ASP A 59 -12.52 -2.53 -27.85
C ASP A 59 -12.45 -3.10 -26.42
N ILE A 60 -11.23 -3.33 -25.89
CA ILE A 60 -11.03 -3.96 -24.57
C ILE A 60 -11.73 -3.18 -23.46
N ALA A 61 -11.66 -1.85 -23.47
CA ALA A 61 -12.30 -1.02 -22.45
C ALA A 61 -13.83 -1.16 -22.45
N VAL A 62 -14.43 -1.37 -23.64
CA VAL A 62 -15.87 -1.59 -23.80
C VAL A 62 -16.24 -2.98 -23.29
N VAL A 63 -15.45 -4.00 -23.64
CA VAL A 63 -15.66 -5.37 -23.14
C VAL A 63 -15.58 -5.42 -21.62
N LEU A 64 -14.56 -4.80 -21.02
CA LEU A 64 -14.41 -4.75 -19.56
C LEU A 64 -15.57 -4.03 -18.89
N SER A 65 -16.00 -2.88 -19.43
CA SER A 65 -17.15 -2.14 -18.91
C SER A 65 -18.45 -2.96 -18.97
N ASN A 66 -18.68 -3.70 -20.07
CA ASN A 66 -19.89 -4.49 -20.26
C ASN A 66 -19.98 -5.72 -19.34
N HIS A 67 -18.84 -6.31 -19.00
CA HIS A 67 -18.77 -7.44 -18.09
C HIS A 67 -18.64 -7.04 -16.63
N SER A 68 -18.30 -5.78 -16.35
CA SER A 68 -18.13 -5.27 -14.99
C SER A 68 -19.46 -5.09 -14.28
N THR A 69 -19.51 -5.50 -13.03
CA THR A 69 -20.63 -5.25 -12.12
C THR A 69 -20.14 -4.50 -10.88
N GLN A 70 -21.07 -3.98 -10.07
CA GLN A 70 -20.72 -3.41 -8.77
C GLN A 70 -20.63 -4.54 -7.73
N PRO A 71 -19.64 -4.51 -6.80
CA PRO A 71 -19.62 -5.41 -5.65
C PRO A 71 -20.88 -5.26 -4.79
N GLU A 72 -21.34 -6.37 -4.20
CA GLU A 72 -22.53 -6.39 -3.34
C GLU A 72 -22.31 -5.73 -1.98
N SER A 73 -21.07 -5.68 -1.49
CA SER A 73 -20.71 -5.14 -0.18
C SER A 73 -20.11 -3.74 -0.26
N GLU A 74 -20.43 -2.88 0.70
CA GLU A 74 -19.66 -1.64 0.93
C GLU A 74 -18.23 -1.95 1.38
N PRO A 75 -17.24 -1.11 1.04
CA PRO A 75 -15.85 -1.31 1.40
C PRO A 75 -15.60 -1.08 2.91
N PRO A 76 -15.24 -2.13 3.69
CA PRO A 76 -14.98 -2.00 5.12
C PRO A 76 -13.85 -1.03 5.47
N LEU A 77 -12.92 -0.74 4.55
CA LEU A 77 -11.83 0.21 4.79
C LEU A 77 -12.32 1.65 5.02
N ASN A 78 -13.48 2.03 4.47
CA ASN A 78 -14.07 3.35 4.77
C ASN A 78 -14.44 3.50 6.24
N GLN A 79 -14.95 2.44 6.86
CA GLN A 79 -15.33 2.45 8.27
C GLN A 79 -14.11 2.67 9.18
N ILE A 80 -12.94 2.14 8.81
CA ILE A 80 -11.70 2.36 9.59
C ILE A 80 -11.26 3.82 9.55
N VAL A 81 -11.33 4.46 8.37
CA VAL A 81 -11.00 5.88 8.23
C VAL A 81 -12.00 6.74 9.00
N GLU A 82 -13.29 6.40 8.99
CA GLU A 82 -14.32 7.08 9.78
C GLU A 82 -14.11 6.90 11.29
N GLU A 83 -13.80 5.69 11.75
CA GLU A 83 -13.50 5.43 13.15
C GLU A 83 -12.25 6.19 13.60
N LEU A 84 -11.19 6.24 12.79
CA LEU A 84 -10.01 7.07 13.09
C LEU A 84 -10.37 8.56 13.20
N LYS A 85 -11.27 9.06 12.35
CA LYS A 85 -11.78 10.43 12.44
C LYS A 85 -12.60 10.69 13.71
N LYS A 86 -13.33 9.70 14.22
CA LYS A 86 -14.06 9.82 15.50
C LYS A 86 -13.10 9.86 16.68
N HIS A 87 -12.05 9.03 16.66
CA HIS A 87 -11.11 8.90 17.77
C HIS A 87 -10.08 10.05 17.84
N LYS A 88 -9.95 10.88 16.80
CA LYS A 88 -9.08 12.07 16.81
C LYS A 88 -9.45 13.07 17.93
N ASP A 89 -10.71 13.08 18.35
CA ASP A 89 -11.25 13.97 19.39
C ASP A 89 -11.54 13.20 20.70
N SER A 90 -10.93 12.03 20.88
CA SER A 90 -11.06 11.24 22.11
C SER A 90 -10.54 11.99 23.34
N PHE A 91 -11.17 11.76 24.49
CA PHE A 91 -10.71 12.27 25.79
C PHE A 91 -9.41 11.62 26.26
N ASP A 92 -9.09 10.43 25.74
CA ASP A 92 -7.81 9.78 25.96
C ASP A 92 -6.76 10.39 25.02
N ALA A 93 -5.77 11.07 25.60
CA ALA A 93 -4.71 11.75 24.87
C ALA A 93 -3.84 10.79 24.04
N THR A 94 -3.66 9.54 24.48
CA THR A 94 -2.90 8.52 23.74
C THR A 94 -3.68 8.07 22.52
N VAL A 95 -4.99 7.83 22.66
CA VAL A 95 -5.87 7.43 21.56
C VAL A 95 -6.05 8.57 20.56
N ALA A 96 -6.25 9.80 21.04
CA ALA A 96 -6.36 10.99 20.18
C ALA A 96 -5.05 11.29 19.44
N GLY A 97 -3.91 11.14 20.14
CA GLY A 97 -2.57 11.28 19.55
C GLY A 97 -2.32 10.26 18.45
N TRP A 98 -2.54 8.97 18.75
CA TRP A 98 -2.41 7.88 17.76
C TRP A 98 -3.35 8.06 16.57
N ALA A 99 -4.61 8.46 16.80
CA ALA A 99 -5.57 8.68 15.73
C ALA A 99 -5.18 9.87 14.84
N LYS A 100 -4.68 10.97 15.42
CA LYS A 100 -4.16 12.13 14.68
C LYS A 100 -2.89 11.78 13.90
N GLU A 101 -1.92 11.11 14.51
CA GLU A 101 -0.70 10.66 13.84
C GLU A 101 -1.01 9.67 12.73
N SER A 102 -1.94 8.74 12.97
CA SER A 102 -2.46 7.84 11.94
C SER A 102 -3.06 8.67 10.82
N LEU A 103 -4.03 9.58 11.08
CA LEU A 103 -4.63 10.46 10.06
C LEU A 103 -3.63 11.35 9.30
N GLU A 104 -2.55 11.79 9.95
CA GLU A 104 -1.48 12.52 9.29
C GLU A 104 -0.59 11.63 8.43
N GLY A 105 -0.22 10.44 8.92
CA GLY A 105 0.51 9.42 8.16
C GLY A 105 -0.31 8.87 6.98
N LEU A 106 -1.63 8.79 7.17
CA LEU A 106 -2.65 8.48 6.18
C LEU A 106 -2.62 9.51 5.02
N GLY A 107 -2.46 10.81 5.30
CA GLY A 107 -2.32 11.83 4.26
C GLY A 107 -0.96 11.84 3.54
N LYS A 108 0.05 11.13 4.08
CA LYS A 108 1.45 11.29 3.68
C LYS A 108 2.09 10.03 3.09
N GLY A 109 1.42 8.87 3.11
CA GLY A 109 1.93 7.61 2.55
C GLY A 109 3.08 7.01 3.38
N ALA A 110 3.00 5.71 3.67
CA ALA A 110 3.92 5.03 4.59
C ALA A 110 5.39 5.03 4.13
N LEU A 111 5.64 4.86 2.83
CA LEU A 111 7.01 4.86 2.28
C LEU A 111 7.49 6.24 1.80
N ALA A 112 6.57 7.14 1.44
CA ALA A 112 6.92 8.45 0.90
C ALA A 112 7.18 9.50 1.99
N SER A 113 6.58 9.36 3.17
CA SER A 113 6.65 10.36 4.24
C SER A 113 8.01 10.44 4.95
N SER A 114 8.70 9.31 5.17
CA SER A 114 9.99 9.31 5.87
C SER A 114 11.13 9.89 5.01
N TYR A 115 11.02 9.79 3.68
CA TYR A 115 12.00 10.33 2.73
C TYR A 115 11.54 11.58 1.98
N ARG A 116 10.50 12.25 2.48
CA ARG A 116 10.08 13.53 1.92
C ARG A 116 10.97 14.66 2.44
N SER A 117 12.21 14.69 1.96
CA SER A 117 12.78 15.98 1.56
C SER A 117 11.78 16.64 0.59
N ASN A 118 11.71 17.96 0.52
CA ASN A 118 10.75 18.76 -0.26
C ASN A 118 10.75 18.53 -1.80
N ASP A 119 11.22 17.38 -2.27
CA ASP A 119 11.34 17.00 -3.66
C ASP A 119 9.99 16.60 -4.26
N SER A 120 9.52 17.42 -5.20
CA SER A 120 8.35 17.23 -6.05
C SER A 120 8.47 16.04 -7.04
N ASN A 121 9.50 15.20 -6.87
CA ASN A 121 9.94 14.20 -7.84
C ASN A 121 9.22 12.83 -7.73
N LEU A 122 8.46 12.54 -6.67
CA LEU A 122 7.71 11.27 -6.51
C LEU A 122 6.42 11.17 -7.35
N SER A 123 6.22 12.09 -8.29
CA SER A 123 5.08 12.08 -9.22
C SER A 123 5.26 11.15 -10.42
N LYS A 124 6.46 10.57 -10.61
CA LYS A 124 6.81 9.64 -11.70
C LYS A 124 7.15 8.26 -11.15
N LEU A 125 6.65 7.22 -11.82
CA LEU A 125 6.92 5.83 -11.46
C LEU A 125 8.43 5.52 -11.43
N SER A 126 9.22 6.09 -12.34
CA SER A 126 10.67 5.88 -12.38
C SER A 126 11.35 6.33 -11.09
N GLU A 127 10.93 7.46 -10.52
CA GLU A 127 11.52 8.01 -9.30
C GLU A 127 11.06 7.22 -8.06
N VAL A 128 9.80 6.78 -8.04
CA VAL A 128 9.28 5.88 -7.00
C VAL A 128 10.08 4.56 -7.01
N MET A 129 10.29 3.97 -8.19
CA MET A 129 11.05 2.72 -8.32
C MET A 129 12.52 2.87 -7.89
N LYS A 130 13.18 4.00 -8.19
CA LYS A 130 14.52 4.29 -7.68
C LYS A 130 14.55 4.39 -6.16
N LEU A 131 13.56 5.06 -5.56
CA LEU A 131 13.44 5.16 -4.11
C LEU A 131 13.23 3.77 -3.48
N GLU A 132 12.28 2.99 -4.01
CA GLU A 132 11.99 1.63 -3.53
C GLU A 132 13.22 0.71 -3.65
N TYR A 133 13.96 0.79 -4.76
CA TYR A 133 15.22 0.06 -4.91
C TYR A 133 16.24 0.44 -3.82
N ARG A 134 16.44 1.74 -3.59
CA ARG A 134 17.36 2.24 -2.57
C ARG A 134 16.97 1.79 -1.16
N ILE A 135 15.67 1.71 -0.87
CA ILE A 135 15.12 1.22 0.40
C ILE A 135 15.33 -0.29 0.49
N ALA A 136 14.92 -1.06 -0.52
CA ALA A 136 15.01 -2.52 -0.54
C ALA A 136 16.45 -3.01 -0.32
N VAL A 137 17.42 -2.43 -1.03
CA VAL A 137 18.84 -2.77 -0.86
C VAL A 137 19.31 -2.47 0.56
N ARG A 138 19.01 -1.29 1.11
CA ARG A 138 19.42 -0.92 2.48
C ARG A 138 18.74 -1.78 3.54
N SER A 139 17.46 -2.08 3.37
CA SER A 139 16.73 -2.94 4.29
C SER A 139 17.30 -4.35 4.30
N SER A 140 17.72 -4.88 3.16
CA SER A 140 18.33 -6.21 3.08
C SER A 140 19.67 -6.35 3.83
N LEU A 141 20.34 -5.22 4.10
CA LEU A 141 21.57 -5.17 4.88
C LEU A 141 21.33 -5.08 6.39
N ARG A 142 20.08 -4.95 6.85
CA ARG A 142 19.74 -4.90 8.27
C ARG A 142 19.48 -6.31 8.81
N ASP A 143 19.88 -6.53 10.06
CA ASP A 143 19.62 -7.80 10.76
C ASP A 143 18.12 -8.11 10.85
N ASP A 144 17.28 -7.08 11.01
CA ASP A 144 15.83 -7.22 11.05
C ASP A 144 15.24 -7.85 9.78
N PHE A 145 15.84 -7.61 8.61
CA PHE A 145 15.34 -8.24 7.38
C PHE A 145 15.55 -9.75 7.42
N VAL A 146 16.75 -10.19 7.80
CA VAL A 146 17.09 -11.61 7.93
C VAL A 146 16.25 -12.28 9.01
N GLU A 147 16.11 -11.64 10.17
CA GLU A 147 15.31 -12.15 11.29
C GLU A 147 13.82 -12.23 10.95
N GLY A 148 13.28 -11.24 10.24
CA GLY A 148 11.90 -11.26 9.77
C GLY A 148 11.63 -12.41 8.81
N VAL A 149 12.56 -12.64 7.86
CA VAL A 149 12.48 -13.79 6.95
C VAL A 149 12.55 -15.10 7.72
N ARG A 150 13.46 -15.23 8.69
CA ARG A 150 13.58 -16.42 9.54
C ARG A 150 12.25 -16.70 10.27
N ALA A 151 11.72 -15.73 10.99
CA ALA A 151 10.54 -15.88 11.83
C ALA A 151 9.26 -16.20 11.04
N VAL A 152 9.11 -15.65 9.83
CA VAL A 152 7.88 -15.79 9.03
C VAL A 152 7.97 -16.93 8.02
N LEU A 153 9.12 -17.13 7.37
CA LEU A 153 9.25 -18.02 6.20
C LEU A 153 10.10 -19.27 6.45
N VAL A 154 11.14 -19.19 7.29
CA VAL A 154 12.07 -20.31 7.54
C VAL A 154 11.59 -21.15 8.72
N ASP A 155 11.68 -20.61 9.93
CA ASP A 155 11.32 -21.30 11.17
C ASP A 155 9.81 -21.24 11.43
N LYS A 156 9.14 -20.22 10.88
CA LYS A 156 7.68 -20.02 10.96
C LYS A 156 7.16 -19.93 12.40
N ASP A 157 7.99 -19.47 13.33
CA ASP A 157 7.65 -19.35 14.74
C ASP A 157 6.83 -18.09 15.07
N GLN A 158 6.73 -17.14 14.13
CA GLN A 158 6.09 -15.83 14.34
C GLN A 158 6.67 -15.06 15.54
N ASN A 159 7.93 -15.33 15.91
CA ASN A 159 8.59 -14.76 17.08
C ASN A 159 9.92 -14.09 16.70
N PRO A 160 9.87 -12.95 15.98
CA PRO A 160 11.06 -12.24 15.56
C PRO A 160 11.75 -11.53 16.75
N LYS A 161 13.08 -11.59 16.77
CA LYS A 161 13.95 -10.94 17.75
C LYS A 161 14.61 -9.70 17.13
N TRP A 162 13.86 -8.61 17.04
CA TRP A 162 14.31 -7.35 16.44
C TRP A 162 15.51 -6.72 17.15
N SER A 163 16.37 -6.05 16.38
CA SER A 163 17.56 -5.35 16.88
C SER A 163 17.72 -4.00 16.17
N PRO A 164 17.51 -2.85 16.86
CA PRO A 164 17.21 -2.72 18.29
C PRO A 164 15.81 -3.25 18.67
N SER A 165 15.63 -3.63 19.93
CA SER A 165 14.35 -4.15 20.42
C SER A 165 13.26 -3.08 20.58
N ASN A 166 13.59 -1.81 20.33
CA ASN A 166 12.64 -0.71 20.30
C ASN A 166 12.19 -0.46 18.86
N ALA A 167 10.95 -0.03 18.66
CA ALA A 167 10.38 0.21 17.33
C ALA A 167 10.95 1.46 16.62
N LEU A 168 12.01 2.07 17.17
CA LEU A 168 12.63 3.26 16.60
C LEU A 168 13.64 2.84 15.55
N PHE A 169 13.27 3.09 14.29
CA PHE A 169 14.12 2.83 13.16
C PHE A 169 15.28 3.83 13.16
N GLU A 170 16.44 3.40 13.66
CA GLU A 170 17.63 4.24 13.58
C GLU A 170 18.15 4.28 12.13
N PRO A 171 18.52 5.47 11.61
CA PRO A 171 19.18 5.58 10.32
C PRO A 171 20.47 4.76 10.30
N LEU A 172 20.72 4.03 9.21
CA LEU A 172 22.02 3.40 8.98
C LEU A 172 23.10 4.49 8.97
N GLU A 173 24.23 4.26 9.65
CA GLU A 173 25.38 5.16 9.56
C GLU A 173 25.77 5.39 8.08
N PRO A 174 26.37 6.54 7.73
CA PRO A 174 26.75 6.90 6.34
C PRO A 174 27.76 5.97 5.64
N ARG A 175 28.01 4.75 6.11
CA ARG A 175 29.00 3.80 5.59
C ARG A 175 28.70 3.28 4.19
N VAL A 176 27.49 3.49 3.68
CA VAL A 176 27.12 3.15 2.31
C VAL A 176 27.05 4.45 1.54
N GLU A 177 28.05 4.70 0.69
CA GLU A 177 28.04 5.77 -0.30
C GLU A 177 26.63 5.93 -0.87
N GLU A 178 26.13 7.17 -0.92
CA GLU A 178 24.84 7.43 -1.55
C GLU A 178 24.86 6.77 -2.92
N LEU A 179 24.07 5.71 -3.08
CA LEU A 179 23.86 5.07 -4.38
C LEU A 179 23.39 6.17 -5.35
N LYS A 180 24.34 6.74 -6.09
CA LYS A 180 24.12 7.73 -7.15
C LYS A 180 23.56 6.95 -8.34
N ILE A 181 22.25 6.79 -8.37
CA ILE A 181 21.49 6.17 -9.46
C ILE A 181 20.65 7.24 -10.14
#